data_AF-A0A1U7GMK0-F1
#
_entry.id   AF-A0A1U7GMK0-F1
#
_cell.length_a   1.000
_cell.length_b   1.000
_cell.length_c   1.000
_cell.angle_alpha   90.00
_cell.angle_beta   90.00
_cell.angle_gamma   90.00
#
_symmetry.space_group_name_H-M   'P 1'
#
loop_
_entity.id
_entity.type
_entity.pdbx_description
1 polymer ?
#
loop_
_entity_poly.entity_id
_entity_poly.type
_entity_poly.pdbx_seq_one_letter_code
_entity_poly.pdbx_strand_id
1 'polypeptide(L)'
;MERCPSCRGEKVVPIEVVTSQGIGYGLRPQGCGTSRAGFAPREPFASCLSCGLVWSHLDPAVLRAYIDEHGLELARQHIEELDGGPFRDLPDTDVGHWIGAAISEIDALVRAGSSAAVRRYRELRGVTWDQAIRETRDWSGLTRGEKLELFGWVPKKKPALDDFDAPFP
;
A
#
# COMPACT_ATOMS: atom_id res chain seq x y z
N MET A 1 31.91 -6.96 3.94
CA MET A 1 31.65 -6.01 5.04
C MET A 1 30.72 -4.94 4.47
N GLU A 2 29.47 -4.89 4.91
CA GLU A 2 28.51 -3.92 4.35
C GLU A 2 28.87 -2.50 4.77
N ARG A 3 28.76 -1.56 3.82
CA ARG A 3 28.93 -0.13 4.10
C ARG A 3 27.61 0.45 4.60
N CYS A 4 27.69 1.45 5.47
CA CYS A 4 26.49 2.12 5.96
C CYS A 4 25.68 2.72 4.79
N PRO A 5 24.37 2.42 4.66
CA PRO A 5 23.57 2.92 3.54
C PRO A 5 23.32 4.44 3.60
N SER A 6 23.46 5.07 4.78
CA SER A 6 23.34 6.52 4.94
C SER A 6 24.65 7.27 4.65
N CYS A 7 25.72 7.00 5.41
CA CYS A 7 26.98 7.76 5.30
C CYS A 7 28.09 7.07 4.49
N ARG A 8 27.86 5.85 3.99
CA ARG A 8 28.84 4.98 3.31
C ARG A 8 30.08 4.62 4.14
N GLY A 9 30.08 4.91 5.44
CA GLY A 9 31.16 4.55 6.36
C GLY A 9 31.31 3.05 6.55
N GLU A 10 32.53 2.62 6.88
CA GLU A 10 32.91 1.21 7.02
C GLU A 10 32.87 0.71 8.48
N LYS A 11 32.68 1.63 9.44
CA LYS A 11 32.57 1.33 10.87
C LYS A 11 31.16 0.82 11.20
N VAL A 12 30.86 -0.41 10.79
CA VAL A 12 29.57 -1.08 11.00
C VAL A 12 29.75 -2.23 11.98
N VAL A 13 28.87 -2.31 12.98
CA VAL A 13 28.87 -3.38 13.98
C VAL A 13 27.50 -4.07 14.03
N PRO A 14 27.44 -5.40 14.18
CA PRO A 14 26.20 -6.09 14.48
C PRO A 14 25.74 -5.73 15.88
N ILE A 15 24.43 -5.56 16.07
CA ILE A 15 23.81 -5.28 17.36
C ILE A 15 22.59 -6.17 17.58
N GLU A 16 22.33 -6.47 18.84
CA GLU A 16 21.10 -7.13 19.26
C GLU A 16 20.10 -6.09 19.77
N VAL A 17 18.86 -6.16 19.30
CA VAL A 17 17.78 -5.30 19.79
C VAL A 17 17.15 -6.01 20.99
N VAL A 18 17.47 -5.52 22.19
CA VAL A 18 16.90 -6.01 23.45
C VAL A 18 15.74 -5.12 23.85
N THR A 19 14.59 -5.70 24.17
CA THR A 19 13.45 -4.96 24.72
C THR A 19 13.49 -5.01 26.25
N SER A 20 13.17 -3.90 26.90
CA SER A 20 13.28 -3.74 28.36
C SER A 20 12.31 -4.58 29.19
N GLN A 21 11.38 -5.30 28.55
CA GLN A 21 10.31 -6.05 29.24
C GLN A 21 10.20 -7.52 28.80
N GLY A 22 11.14 -8.06 28.03
CA GLY A 22 11.09 -9.45 27.54
C GLY A 22 10.00 -9.73 26.49
N ILE A 23 9.22 -8.71 26.11
CA ILE A 23 8.30 -8.75 24.98
C ILE A 23 9.13 -8.41 23.75
N GLY A 24 9.37 -9.36 22.85
CA GLY A 24 10.19 -9.14 21.64
C GLY A 24 9.81 -7.87 20.86
N TYR A 25 10.77 -7.27 20.15
CA TYR A 25 10.47 -6.15 19.26
C TYR A 25 9.81 -6.67 17.98
N GLY A 26 8.76 -6.00 17.53
CA GLY A 26 8.10 -6.31 16.27
C GLY A 26 8.19 -5.12 15.32
N LEU A 27 8.48 -5.38 14.05
CA LEU A 27 8.33 -4.42 12.97
C LEU A 27 6.89 -4.47 12.47
N ARG A 28 6.32 -3.30 12.20
CA ARG A 28 4.99 -3.17 11.62
C ARG A 28 5.01 -2.14 10.48
N PRO A 29 4.69 -2.54 9.25
CA PRO A 29 4.56 -1.60 8.14
C PRO A 29 3.42 -0.62 8.42
N GLN A 30 3.56 0.61 7.95
CA GLN A 30 2.44 1.55 7.96
C GLN A 30 1.34 1.03 7.03
N GLY A 31 0.07 1.20 7.43
CA GLY A 31 -1.07 0.69 6.66
C GLY A 31 -1.43 -0.77 6.95
N CYS A 32 -0.80 -1.45 7.91
CA CYS A 32 -1.26 -2.73 8.45
C CYS A 32 -2.14 -2.51 9.69
N GLY A 33 -3.15 -3.38 9.88
CA GLY A 33 -4.08 -3.34 11.02
C GLY A 33 -3.38 -3.55 12.38
N THR A 34 -4.14 -3.35 13.47
CA THR A 34 -3.63 -3.42 14.85
C THR A 34 -3.49 -4.86 15.36
N SER A 35 -2.85 -5.76 14.62
CA SER A 35 -2.43 -7.04 15.20
C SER A 35 -1.39 -6.74 16.30
N ARG A 36 -1.54 -7.37 17.48
CA ARG A 36 -0.66 -7.12 18.64
C ARG A 36 0.77 -7.63 18.43
N ALA A 37 0.99 -8.45 17.41
CA ALA A 37 2.30 -8.93 17.03
C ALA A 37 2.70 -8.31 15.69
N GLY A 38 3.68 -7.39 15.72
CA GLY A 38 4.50 -7.14 14.54
C GLY A 38 5.27 -8.42 14.18
N PHE A 39 5.93 -8.45 13.03
CA PHE A 39 6.84 -9.56 12.73
C PHE A 39 8.24 -9.22 13.23
N ALA A 40 8.97 -10.22 13.73
CA ALA A 40 10.37 -10.07 14.08
C ALA A 40 11.23 -10.38 12.84
N PRO A 41 12.11 -9.47 12.39
CA PRO A 41 13.10 -9.81 11.38
C PRO A 41 13.99 -10.93 11.94
N ARG A 42 14.29 -11.92 11.10
CA ARG A 42 15.15 -13.06 11.47
C ARG A 42 16.63 -12.71 11.38
N GLU A 43 16.95 -11.59 10.75
CA GLU A 43 18.32 -11.13 10.54
C GLU A 43 18.78 -10.17 11.65
N PRO A 44 20.09 -10.15 11.96
CA PRO A 44 20.65 -9.27 12.98
C PRO A 44 20.63 -7.82 12.53
N PHE A 45 20.48 -6.90 13.49
CA PHE A 45 20.59 -5.48 13.22
C PHE A 45 22.06 -5.09 13.08
N ALA A 46 22.31 -4.08 12.25
CA ALA A 46 23.59 -3.42 12.08
C ALA A 46 23.48 -1.96 12.53
N SER A 47 24.54 -1.44 13.12
CA SER A 47 24.66 -0.02 13.49
C SER A 47 25.93 0.59 12.93
N CYS A 48 25.83 1.80 12.39
CA CYS A 48 26.97 2.57 11.95
C CYS A 48 27.50 3.43 13.10
N LEU A 49 28.73 3.20 13.53
CA LEU A 49 29.39 3.99 14.58
C LEU A 49 29.72 5.43 14.15
N SER A 50 29.64 5.74 12.86
CA SER A 50 29.95 7.08 12.34
C SER A 50 28.73 8.01 12.31
N CYS A 51 27.57 7.51 11.88
CA CYS A 51 26.34 8.32 11.74
C CYS A 51 25.19 7.87 12.65
N GLY A 52 25.35 6.78 13.42
CA GLY A 52 24.34 6.26 14.33
C GLY A 52 23.15 5.57 13.67
N LEU A 53 23.17 5.35 12.34
CA LEU A 53 22.08 4.64 11.66
C LEU A 53 22.02 3.20 12.16
N VAL A 54 20.82 2.74 12.52
CA VAL A 54 20.50 1.34 12.79
C VAL A 54 19.62 0.81 11.67
N TRP A 55 19.97 -0.35 11.11
CA TRP A 55 19.18 -1.02 10.08
C TRP A 55 19.25 -2.53 10.22
N SER A 56 18.33 -3.23 9.57
CA SER A 56 18.35 -4.68 9.40
C SER A 56 17.97 -4.99 7.97
N HIS A 57 18.36 -6.17 7.49
CA HIS A 57 17.77 -6.73 6.29
C HIS A 57 16.45 -7.41 6.63
N LEU A 58 15.54 -7.36 5.67
CA LEU A 58 14.27 -8.05 5.74
C LEU A 58 14.02 -8.67 4.37
N ASP A 59 13.68 -9.97 4.36
CA ASP A 59 13.24 -10.64 3.15
C ASP A 59 11.97 -9.94 2.61
N PRO A 60 12.02 -9.38 1.38
CA PRO A 60 10.86 -8.75 0.77
C PRO A 60 9.64 -9.67 0.67
N ALA A 61 9.83 -10.98 0.55
CA ALA A 61 8.74 -11.95 0.49
C ALA A 61 7.98 -12.03 1.83
N VAL A 62 8.69 -11.99 2.96
CA VAL A 62 8.08 -11.98 4.30
C VAL A 62 7.30 -10.69 4.52
N LEU A 63 7.86 -9.55 4.11
CA LEU A 63 7.17 -8.26 4.21
C LEU A 63 5.88 -8.24 3.37
N ARG A 64 5.95 -8.71 2.13
CA ARG A 64 4.80 -8.79 1.23
C ARG A 64 3.72 -9.72 1.78
N ALA A 65 4.08 -10.92 2.25
CA ALA A 65 3.14 -11.85 2.86
C ALA A 65 2.44 -11.25 4.10
N TYR A 66 3.18 -10.52 4.93
CA TYR A 66 2.58 -9.83 6.08
C TYR A 66 1.58 -8.74 5.67
N ILE A 67 1.90 -7.96 4.63
CA ILE A 67 0.97 -6.93 4.11
C ILE A 67 -0.23 -7.57 3.41
N ASP A 68 -0.05 -8.70 2.73
CA ASP A 68 -1.16 -9.45 2.16
C ASP A 68 -2.11 -9.93 3.27
N GLU A 69 -1.59 -10.53 4.34
CA GLU A 69 -2.40 -11.07 5.43
C GLU A 69 -3.03 -9.98 6.32
N HIS A 70 -2.29 -8.91 6.63
CA HIS A 70 -2.68 -7.92 7.66
C HIS A 70 -2.76 -6.47 7.16
N GLY A 71 -2.42 -6.20 5.90
CA GLY A 71 -2.53 -4.90 5.28
C GLY A 71 -3.97 -4.44 5.13
N LEU A 72 -4.19 -3.15 5.34
CA LEU A 72 -5.40 -2.48 4.90
C LEU A 72 -5.42 -2.43 3.37
N GLU A 73 -6.59 -2.18 2.83
CA GLU A 73 -6.87 -2.20 1.40
C GLU A 73 -5.88 -1.33 0.58
N LEU A 74 -5.60 -0.10 1.04
CA LEU A 74 -4.61 0.79 0.41
C LEU A 74 -3.17 0.25 0.41
N ALA A 75 -2.79 -0.55 1.41
CA ALA A 75 -1.47 -1.16 1.47
C ALA A 75 -1.35 -2.34 0.49
N ARG A 76 -2.39 -3.16 0.36
CA ARG A 76 -2.44 -4.26 -0.63
C ARG A 76 -2.41 -3.72 -2.06
N GLN A 77 -3.26 -2.74 -2.36
CA GLN A 77 -3.31 -2.10 -3.68
C GLN A 77 -1.97 -1.48 -4.10
N HIS A 78 -1.16 -1.02 -3.13
CA HIS A 78 0.17 -0.51 -3.41
C HIS A 78 1.10 -1.58 -3.95
N ILE A 79 1.09 -2.77 -3.34
CA ILE A 79 1.93 -3.88 -3.77
C ILE A 79 1.52 -4.29 -5.19
N GLU A 80 0.22 -4.44 -5.42
CA GLU A 80 -0.31 -4.75 -6.75
C GLU A 80 0.05 -3.68 -7.79
N GLU A 81 0.07 -2.40 -7.42
CA GLU A 81 0.49 -1.30 -8.29
C GLU A 81 2.00 -1.32 -8.56
N LEU A 82 2.84 -1.73 -7.61
CA LEU A 82 4.27 -1.90 -7.85
C LEU A 82 4.55 -3.00 -8.88
N ASP A 83 3.75 -4.06 -8.89
CA ASP A 83 3.93 -5.21 -9.77
C ASP A 83 3.27 -5.01 -11.15
N GLY A 84 2.06 -4.45 -11.19
CA GLY A 84 1.26 -4.28 -12.41
C GLY A 84 1.21 -2.85 -12.97
N GLY A 85 1.71 -1.87 -12.23
CA GLY A 85 1.57 -0.45 -12.56
C GLY A 85 0.18 0.13 -12.23
N PRO A 86 0.01 1.45 -12.41
CA PRO A 86 -1.23 2.17 -12.09
C PRO A 86 -2.38 1.88 -13.08
N PHE A 87 -2.08 1.28 -14.23
CA PHE A 87 -3.04 1.03 -15.32
C PHE A 87 -3.43 -0.45 -15.47
N ARG A 88 -3.01 -1.33 -14.55
CA ARG A 88 -3.15 -2.80 -14.66
C ARG A 88 -4.56 -3.31 -14.96
N ASP A 89 -5.59 -2.58 -14.52
CA ASP A 89 -7.01 -2.95 -14.65
C ASP A 89 -7.75 -2.19 -15.75
N LEU A 90 -7.02 -1.42 -16.57
CA LEU A 90 -7.59 -0.46 -17.52
C LEU A 90 -7.10 -0.74 -18.94
N PRO A 91 -7.97 -0.57 -19.96
CA PRO A 91 -7.54 -0.64 -21.35
C PRO A 91 -6.64 0.56 -21.69
N ASP A 92 -5.71 0.34 -22.62
CA ASP A 92 -4.81 1.36 -23.16
C ASP A 92 -5.60 2.39 -23.98
N THR A 93 -6.10 3.40 -23.28
CA THR A 93 -6.95 4.49 -23.77
C THR A 93 -6.64 5.74 -22.95
N ASP A 94 -6.84 6.93 -23.53
CA ASP A 94 -6.61 8.20 -22.82
C ASP A 94 -7.42 8.29 -21.52
N VAL A 95 -8.66 7.79 -21.54
CA VAL A 95 -9.53 7.75 -20.36
C VAL A 95 -8.99 6.78 -19.32
N GLY A 96 -8.58 5.57 -19.72
CA GLY A 96 -7.96 4.60 -18.81
C GLY A 96 -6.69 5.13 -18.18
N HIS A 97 -5.81 5.76 -18.95
CA HIS A 97 -4.61 6.40 -18.43
C HIS A 97 -4.92 7.54 -17.47
N TRP A 98 -5.89 8.39 -17.79
CA TRP A 98 -6.30 9.47 -16.89
C TRP A 98 -6.85 8.94 -15.56
N ILE A 99 -7.76 7.95 -15.58
CA ILE A 99 -8.34 7.37 -14.36
C ILE A 99 -7.26 6.70 -13.51
N GLY A 100 -6.39 5.89 -14.13
CA GLY A 100 -5.32 5.21 -13.43
C GLY A 100 -4.35 6.18 -12.75
N ALA A 101 -3.96 7.25 -13.46
CA ALA A 101 -3.09 8.29 -12.93
C ALA A 101 -3.76 9.08 -11.79
N ALA A 102 -5.04 9.43 -11.94
CA ALA A 102 -5.80 10.16 -10.94
C ALA A 102 -5.90 9.37 -9.61
N ILE A 103 -6.22 8.07 -9.68
CA ILE A 103 -6.31 7.23 -8.48
C ILE A 103 -4.92 7.03 -7.85
N SER A 104 -3.89 6.74 -8.65
CA SER A 104 -2.51 6.58 -8.17
C SER A 104 -2.00 7.83 -7.43
N GLU A 105 -2.33 9.02 -7.95
CA GLU A 105 -1.99 10.29 -7.30
C GLU A 105 -2.67 10.45 -5.93
N ILE A 106 -3.96 10.15 -5.83
CA ILE A 106 -4.70 10.24 -4.56
C ILE A 106 -4.20 9.17 -3.58
N ASP A 107 -3.93 7.94 -4.04
CA ASP A 107 -3.37 6.86 -3.23
C ASP A 107 -2.03 7.26 -2.61
N ALA A 108 -1.14 7.88 -3.39
CA ALA A 108 0.13 8.39 -2.90
C ALA A 108 -0.05 9.47 -1.82
N LEU A 109 -0.97 10.42 -2.03
CA LEU A 109 -1.24 11.50 -1.07
C LEU A 109 -1.86 10.97 0.24
N VAL A 110 -2.83 10.06 0.15
CA VAL A 110 -3.46 9.45 1.33
C VAL A 110 -2.46 8.59 2.11
N ARG A 111 -1.63 7.81 1.42
CA ARG A 111 -0.56 7.01 2.05
C ARG A 111 0.46 7.88 2.77
N ALA A 112 0.78 9.05 2.23
CA ALA A 112 1.67 10.03 2.85
C ALA A 112 1.01 10.81 4.02
N GLY A 113 -0.27 10.58 4.30
CA GLY A 113 -1.03 11.36 5.30
C GLY A 113 -1.18 12.84 4.92
N SER A 114 -1.07 13.16 3.63
CA SER A 114 -1.09 14.54 3.16
C SER A 114 -2.51 15.10 3.08
N SER A 115 -2.74 16.25 3.70
CA SER A 115 -4.01 16.99 3.60
C SER A 115 -4.32 17.47 2.18
N ALA A 116 -3.34 17.46 1.27
CA ALA A 116 -3.52 17.80 -0.13
C ALA A 116 -4.42 16.80 -0.88
N ALA A 117 -4.60 15.58 -0.35
CA ALA A 117 -5.47 14.55 -0.95
C ALA A 117 -6.90 15.06 -1.20
N VAL A 118 -7.49 15.77 -0.23
CA VAL A 118 -8.86 16.33 -0.33
C VAL A 118 -8.98 17.31 -1.48
N ARG A 119 -8.05 18.27 -1.54
CA ARG A 119 -8.01 19.28 -2.58
C ARG A 119 -7.85 18.62 -3.95
N ARG A 120 -6.93 17.66 -4.04
CA ARG A 120 -6.60 17.03 -5.31
C ARG A 120 -7.76 16.17 -5.84
N TYR A 121 -8.38 15.40 -4.95
CA TYR A 121 -9.60 14.65 -5.26
C TYR A 121 -10.69 15.55 -5.83
N ARG A 122 -10.92 16.70 -5.19
CA ARG A 122 -11.90 17.69 -5.65
C ARG A 122 -11.58 18.23 -7.04
N GLU A 123 -10.33 18.60 -7.30
CA GLU A 123 -9.90 19.10 -8.61
C GLU A 123 -10.12 18.07 -9.72
N LEU A 124 -9.86 16.79 -9.43
CA LEU A 124 -10.01 15.70 -10.39
C LEU A 124 -11.48 15.33 -10.65
N ARG A 125 -12.34 15.42 -9.63
CA ARG A 125 -13.74 14.95 -9.69
C ARG A 125 -14.77 16.05 -9.86
N GLY A 126 -14.39 17.31 -9.69
CA GLY A 126 -15.31 18.45 -9.79
C GLY A 126 -16.41 18.49 -8.73
N VAL A 127 -16.23 17.80 -7.60
CA VAL A 127 -17.23 17.68 -6.53
C VAL A 127 -17.19 18.85 -5.54
N THR A 128 -18.16 18.92 -4.63
CA THR A 128 -18.14 19.91 -3.54
C THR A 128 -17.04 19.60 -2.53
N TRP A 129 -16.66 20.60 -1.73
CA TRP A 129 -15.62 20.43 -0.71
C TRP A 129 -16.04 19.41 0.37
N ASP A 130 -17.29 19.47 0.83
CA ASP A 130 -17.82 18.53 1.83
C ASP A 130 -17.86 17.09 1.31
N GLN A 131 -18.22 16.92 0.04
CA GLN A 131 -18.18 15.61 -0.61
C GLN A 131 -16.75 15.07 -0.71
N ALA A 132 -15.79 15.92 -1.11
CA ALA A 132 -14.39 15.54 -1.18
C ALA A 132 -13.83 15.12 0.18
N ILE A 133 -14.13 15.87 1.26
CA ILE A 133 -13.71 15.49 2.62
C ILE A 133 -14.25 14.11 2.99
N ARG A 134 -15.55 13.89 2.78
CA ARG A 134 -16.19 12.62 3.14
C ARG A 134 -15.58 11.45 2.39
N GLU A 135 -15.47 11.55 1.07
CA GLU A 135 -15.00 10.45 0.21
C GLU A 135 -13.50 10.17 0.38
N THR A 136 -12.69 11.21 0.64
CA THR A 136 -11.25 11.01 0.92
C THR A 136 -10.97 10.47 2.31
N ARG A 137 -11.86 10.72 3.29
CA ARG A 137 -11.73 10.15 4.64
C ARG A 137 -11.80 8.62 4.63
N ASP A 138 -12.68 8.06 3.81
CA ASP A 138 -12.88 6.60 3.73
C ASP A 138 -11.98 5.94 2.67
N TRP A 139 -11.19 6.74 1.94
CA TRP A 139 -10.39 6.33 0.79
C TRP A 139 -9.47 5.12 1.04
N SER A 140 -8.86 5.05 2.21
CA SER A 140 -7.95 3.96 2.57
C SER A 140 -8.63 2.60 2.68
N GLY A 141 -9.96 2.58 2.86
CA GLY A 141 -10.78 1.38 2.93
C GLY A 141 -11.44 1.00 1.61
N LEU A 142 -11.40 1.87 0.59
CA LEU A 142 -12.01 1.59 -0.71
C LEU A 142 -11.16 0.61 -1.52
N THR A 143 -11.81 -0.41 -2.05
CA THR A 143 -11.24 -1.34 -3.02
C THR A 143 -10.88 -0.62 -4.32
N ARG A 144 -10.01 -1.26 -5.12
CA ARG A 144 -9.60 -0.73 -6.42
C ARG A 144 -10.81 -0.53 -7.33
N GLY A 145 -11.76 -1.47 -7.31
CA GLY A 145 -13.03 -1.38 -8.05
C GLY A 145 -13.88 -0.19 -7.62
N GLU A 146 -14.07 0.04 -6.32
CA GLU A 146 -14.85 1.19 -5.82
C GLU A 146 -14.19 2.53 -6.19
N LYS A 147 -12.85 2.60 -6.16
CA LYS A 147 -12.11 3.78 -6.64
C LYS A 147 -12.30 4.01 -8.14
N LEU A 148 -12.34 2.94 -8.93
CA LEU A 148 -12.62 3.03 -10.36
C LEU A 148 -14.05 3.53 -10.63
N GLU A 149 -15.04 3.00 -9.90
CA GLU A 149 -16.44 3.41 -10.00
C GLU A 149 -16.65 4.88 -9.65
N LEU A 150 -15.94 5.36 -8.63
CA LEU A 150 -15.87 6.78 -8.28
C LEU A 150 -15.47 7.61 -9.51
N PHE A 151 -14.50 7.18 -10.30
CA PHE A 151 -14.08 7.85 -11.53
C PHE A 151 -14.94 7.52 -12.77
N GLY A 152 -16.13 6.92 -12.58
CA GLY A 152 -17.06 6.58 -13.65
C GLY A 152 -16.69 5.32 -14.43
N TRP A 153 -15.69 4.56 -13.96
CA TRP A 153 -15.32 3.29 -14.57
C TRP A 153 -16.05 2.14 -13.90
N VAL A 154 -17.06 1.59 -14.58
CA VAL A 154 -17.75 0.39 -14.14
C VAL A 154 -17.07 -0.81 -14.77
N PRO A 155 -16.45 -1.72 -13.99
CA PRO A 155 -15.92 -2.97 -14.53
C PRO A 155 -17.05 -3.68 -15.28
N LYS A 156 -16.78 -4.21 -16.48
CA LYS A 156 -17.77 -5.05 -17.17
C LYS A 156 -18.19 -6.16 -16.21
N LYS A 157 -19.47 -6.17 -15.78
CA LYS A 157 -20.02 -7.30 -15.02
C LYS A 157 -19.63 -8.57 -15.76
N LYS A 158 -18.98 -9.52 -15.07
CA LYS A 158 -18.89 -10.89 -15.60
C LYS A 158 -20.32 -11.28 -15.97
N PRO A 159 -20.57 -11.78 -17.20
CA PRO A 159 -21.88 -12.33 -17.50
C PRO A 159 -22.16 -13.39 -16.44
N ALA A 160 -23.33 -13.30 -15.80
CA ALA A 160 -23.83 -14.41 -15.02
C ALA A 160 -23.78 -15.65 -15.95
N LEU A 161 -23.17 -16.72 -15.48
CA LEU A 161 -23.38 -18.04 -16.05
C LEU A 161 -24.84 -18.38 -15.76
N ASP A 162 -25.76 -17.84 -16.56
CA ASP A 162 -27.16 -18.20 -16.56
C ASP A 162 -27.27 -19.61 -17.13
N ASP A 163 -27.68 -20.53 -16.25
CA ASP A 163 -28.62 -21.62 -16.51
C ASP A 163 -28.58 -22.21 -17.93
N PHE A 164 -27.63 -23.13 -18.14
CA PHE A 164 -27.66 -24.05 -19.28
C PHE A 164 -28.12 -25.46 -18.88
N ASP A 165 -29.01 -25.58 -17.88
CA ASP A 165 -29.64 -26.84 -17.47
C ASP A 165 -31.17 -26.72 -17.46
N ALA A 166 -31.75 -26.38 -18.61
CA ALA A 166 -33.16 -26.69 -18.88
C ALA A 166 -33.23 -27.75 -19.99
N PRO A 167 -33.78 -28.95 -19.74
CA PRO A 167 -34.03 -29.91 -20.79
C PRO A 167 -35.18 -29.36 -21.67
N PHE A 168 -34.90 -29.18 -22.97
CA PHE A 168 -35.92 -28.79 -23.95
C PHE A 168 -37.01 -29.89 -24.10
N PRO A 169 -38.25 -29.51 -24.49
CA PRO A 169 -39.44 -30.37 -24.48
C PRO A 169 -39.41 -31.51 -25.50
#